data_AF-M0AR72-F1
#
_entry.id   AF-M0AR72-F1
#
_cell.length_a   1.000
_cell.length_b   1.000
_cell.length_c   1.000
_cell.angle_alpha   90.00
_cell.angle_beta   90.00
_cell.angle_gamma   90.00
#
_symmetry.space_group_name_H-M   'P 1'
#
loop_
_entity.id
_entity.type
_entity.pdbx_description
1 polymer ?
#
loop_
_entity_poly.entity_id
_entity_poly.type
_entity_poly.pdbx_seq_one_letter_code
_entity_poly.pdbx_strand_id
1 'polypeptide(L)'
;MDDDGSSDRKPPEGGQATESNSGLLHRRRYLGLVGSAAAALATTVGTGAAAEDYEEITVAAGDSQTVRLSDGETLSNLLIDITAPDASFHIRAIADDWEIRNIGFRGNWDSTAKENAIICQVNSSNATGLIENVYFMGSENDDTYPGITGINVANGHAGDLEIRNVNIQNCPDNSIYGSNPGDSSAHPSGAGGGGPVVIKDSYARNSRAGGFRVGTDGSRVENCVITECDKGLWGYYEHIEVVDSDISNSHHADIICGAPDWQKAQNAEITVTNTRYGSENNRGAAIHGSSAGTPQRTEAGDVDGVPLSPEEAASGSSSTPTQPDDGSDDTTDDGNEGEEGNENSADEHLLSFVTEPSARYAGYEFSAEGSIEFTEAPAESPSGKPIEGGTYVAEDFIEEGDGDETWRAGGVTGGGYGDAFRVAGAVTAIDIEQPEVMWVELDGEEVSPETVVERTSGDGDGSEGEDGDENGGDDGDDQNGSADRSNVIVIDANGPDGETSFSFEVTGDIEHTPYLGSQVGTIDGSAVEGTIESGCDAYEFSGEITNFRLAGNADVDVEYDVR
;
A
#
# COMPACT_ATOMS: atom_id res chain seq x y z
N MET A 1 -49.57 -52.10 -48.27
CA MET A 1 -48.57 -51.28 -48.99
C MET A 1 -48.20 -50.15 -48.05
N ASP A 2 -47.88 -50.44 -46.79
CA ASP A 2 -46.71 -51.16 -46.22
C ASP A 2 -45.87 -50.04 -45.58
N ASP A 3 -45.97 -49.85 -44.26
CA ASP A 3 -45.05 -50.38 -43.23
C ASP A 3 -43.89 -49.38 -43.06
N ASP A 4 -43.37 -48.99 -41.89
CA ASP A 4 -43.51 -49.40 -40.49
C ASP A 4 -42.75 -48.43 -39.54
N GLY A 5 -43.11 -48.45 -38.24
CA GLY A 5 -42.27 -48.21 -37.05
C GLY A 5 -41.85 -46.75 -36.75
N SER A 6 -42.35 -46.01 -35.76
CA SER A 6 -42.68 -46.31 -34.35
C SER A 6 -41.57 -47.02 -33.58
N SER A 7 -40.86 -46.30 -32.71
CA SER A 7 -40.91 -46.64 -31.28
C SER A 7 -40.37 -45.51 -30.37
N ASP A 8 -41.18 -45.23 -29.36
CA ASP A 8 -40.95 -44.41 -28.18
C ASP A 8 -39.70 -44.80 -27.38
N ARG A 9 -39.15 -43.82 -26.64
CA ARG A 9 -38.97 -43.97 -25.18
C ARG A 9 -38.65 -42.64 -24.46
N LYS A 10 -39.46 -42.35 -23.45
CA LYS A 10 -39.26 -41.35 -22.38
C LYS A 10 -38.41 -41.97 -21.21
N PRO A 11 -38.03 -41.19 -20.17
CA PRO A 11 -36.72 -41.18 -19.50
C PRO A 11 -36.57 -42.23 -18.38
N PRO A 12 -35.42 -42.31 -17.67
CA PRO A 12 -35.44 -41.83 -16.27
C PRO A 12 -34.07 -41.37 -15.68
N GLU A 13 -34.19 -41.00 -14.40
CA GLU A 13 -33.29 -40.44 -13.38
C GLU A 13 -31.92 -41.10 -13.12
N GLY A 14 -30.99 -40.27 -12.63
CA GLY A 14 -30.22 -40.47 -11.39
C GLY A 14 -29.22 -41.63 -11.26
N GLY A 15 -27.94 -41.30 -11.07
CA GLY A 15 -26.93 -42.22 -10.53
C GLY A 15 -25.49 -41.68 -10.63
N GLN A 16 -24.93 -41.27 -9.48
CA GLN A 16 -23.50 -40.96 -9.28
C GLN A 16 -22.61 -42.20 -9.47
N ALA A 17 -21.40 -42.00 -10.02
CA ALA A 17 -20.13 -42.49 -9.47
C ALA A 17 -18.93 -42.08 -10.36
N THR A 18 -18.13 -41.16 -9.83
CA THR A 18 -16.65 -41.17 -9.79
C THR A 18 -15.87 -41.72 -11.00
N GLU A 19 -15.28 -40.81 -11.79
CA GLU A 19 -13.89 -40.93 -12.23
C GLU A 19 -13.23 -39.53 -12.21
N SER A 20 -12.03 -39.52 -11.66
CA SER A 20 -11.17 -38.38 -11.35
C SER A 20 -10.64 -37.68 -12.60
N ASN A 21 -10.85 -36.37 -12.69
CA ASN A 21 -10.05 -35.47 -13.53
C ASN A 21 -9.17 -34.59 -12.63
N SER A 22 -8.20 -35.23 -11.98
CA SER A 22 -6.98 -34.60 -11.50
C SER A 22 -6.20 -34.06 -12.69
N GLY A 23 -6.44 -32.80 -13.05
CA GLY A 23 -5.79 -32.17 -14.21
C GLY A 23 -6.07 -30.68 -14.41
N LEU A 24 -6.56 -29.95 -13.40
CA LEU A 24 -6.90 -28.52 -13.50
C LEU A 24 -6.54 -27.68 -12.25
N LEU A 25 -5.77 -28.22 -11.30
CA LEU A 25 -5.41 -27.53 -10.05
C LEU A 25 -4.03 -26.80 -10.09
N HIS A 26 -3.58 -26.32 -11.24
CA HIS A 26 -2.25 -25.65 -11.35
C HIS A 26 -2.29 -24.33 -12.13
N ARG A 27 -3.22 -23.45 -11.81
CA ARG A 27 -3.12 -22.03 -12.17
C ARG A 27 -3.55 -21.21 -10.96
N ARG A 28 -2.55 -20.86 -10.14
CA ARG A 28 -2.69 -20.07 -8.91
C ARG A 28 -3.29 -18.72 -9.27
N ARG A 29 -4.33 -18.33 -8.53
CA ARG A 29 -5.06 -17.07 -8.67
C ARG A 29 -4.28 -15.98 -7.92
N TYR A 30 -4.12 -14.80 -8.51
CA TYR A 30 -3.54 -13.60 -7.88
C TYR A 30 -4.62 -12.63 -7.40
N LEU A 31 -5.68 -13.17 -6.79
CA LEU A 31 -6.56 -12.39 -5.93
C LEU A 31 -6.11 -12.62 -4.48
N GLY A 32 -5.28 -11.72 -3.97
CA GLY A 32 -5.10 -11.52 -2.54
C GLY A 32 -6.36 -10.87 -1.98
N LEU A 33 -7.42 -11.66 -1.82
CA LEU A 33 -8.67 -11.24 -1.19
C LEU A 33 -8.82 -12.07 0.08
N VAL A 34 -8.10 -11.65 1.11
CA VAL A 34 -8.13 -12.23 2.46
C VAL A 34 -8.85 -11.24 3.37
N GLY A 35 -10.14 -11.09 3.13
CA GLY A 35 -11.05 -10.14 3.77
C GLY A 35 -12.36 -10.18 2.99
N SER A 36 -13.50 -10.30 3.65
CA SER A 36 -14.77 -10.66 3.03
C SER A 36 -15.39 -9.52 2.18
N ALA A 37 -14.83 -9.24 0.99
CA ALA A 37 -15.47 -8.36 0.00
C ALA A 37 -15.07 -8.68 -1.46
N ALA A 38 -15.46 -9.85 -1.97
CA ALA A 38 -15.44 -10.13 -3.42
C ALA A 38 -16.84 -10.49 -3.91
N ALA A 39 -17.73 -9.51 -3.95
CA ALA A 39 -18.93 -9.60 -4.76
C ALA A 39 -18.73 -8.76 -6.03
N ALA A 40 -18.58 -9.46 -7.17
CA ALA A 40 -18.64 -8.97 -8.55
C ALA A 40 -17.33 -8.58 -9.27
N LEU A 41 -16.39 -9.51 -9.42
CA LEU A 41 -15.49 -9.54 -10.58
C LEU A 41 -15.93 -10.67 -11.53
N ALA A 42 -16.74 -10.32 -12.54
CA ALA A 42 -17.05 -11.20 -13.66
C ALA A 42 -16.04 -10.95 -14.79
N THR A 43 -14.81 -11.47 -14.65
CA THR A 43 -13.78 -11.32 -15.70
C THR A 43 -13.99 -12.34 -16.83
N THR A 44 -14.13 -11.84 -18.06
CA THR A 44 -13.97 -12.65 -19.26
C THR A 44 -12.49 -12.93 -19.47
N VAL A 45 -12.06 -14.17 -19.20
CA VAL A 45 -10.66 -14.60 -19.37
C VAL A 45 -10.24 -14.55 -20.84
N GLY A 46 -9.41 -13.57 -21.22
CA GLY A 46 -8.68 -13.56 -22.48
C GLY A 46 -7.58 -14.63 -22.48
N THR A 47 -7.54 -15.46 -23.51
CA THR A 47 -6.52 -16.52 -23.63
C THR A 47 -5.22 -15.99 -24.23
N GLY A 48 -4.17 -15.88 -23.42
CA GLY A 48 -2.77 -16.12 -23.81
C GLY A 48 -1.81 -14.92 -23.81
N ALA A 49 -0.98 -14.83 -22.77
CA ALA A 49 0.37 -14.26 -22.75
C ALA A 49 1.18 -14.95 -21.63
N ALA A 50 2.51 -14.77 -21.55
CA ALA A 50 3.40 -15.46 -20.61
C ALA A 50 3.07 -15.13 -19.13
N ALA A 51 3.62 -15.89 -18.17
CA ALA A 51 3.44 -15.60 -16.75
C ALA A 51 4.16 -14.28 -16.41
N GLU A 52 3.42 -13.19 -16.35
CA GLU A 52 3.91 -11.88 -15.89
C GLU A 52 3.82 -11.84 -14.35
N ASP A 53 4.71 -11.08 -13.70
CA ASP A 53 4.80 -10.96 -12.23
C ASP A 53 3.63 -10.17 -11.60
N TYR A 54 2.57 -9.93 -12.38
CA TYR A 54 1.39 -9.16 -12.02
C TYR A 54 0.11 -9.75 -12.64
N GLU A 55 -1.05 -9.38 -12.09
CA GLU A 55 -2.36 -9.65 -12.69
C GLU A 55 -2.81 -8.49 -13.58
N GLU A 56 -3.27 -8.78 -14.80
CA GLU A 56 -3.87 -7.77 -15.67
C GLU A 56 -5.40 -7.72 -15.51
N ILE A 57 -5.94 -6.52 -15.24
CA ILE A 57 -7.37 -6.23 -15.24
C ILE A 57 -7.70 -5.37 -16.45
N THR A 58 -8.35 -5.95 -17.47
CA THR A 58 -8.85 -5.19 -18.62
C THR A 58 -10.26 -4.67 -18.36
N VAL A 59 -10.45 -3.35 -18.44
CA VAL A 59 -11.76 -2.70 -18.34
C VAL A 59 -12.34 -2.47 -19.74
N ALA A 60 -13.60 -2.85 -19.95
CA ALA A 60 -14.24 -2.73 -21.25
C ALA A 60 -14.67 -1.27 -21.54
N ALA A 61 -14.92 -0.97 -22.82
CA ALA A 61 -15.32 0.37 -23.24
C ALA A 61 -16.62 0.83 -22.56
N GLY A 62 -16.60 2.01 -21.94
CA GLY A 62 -17.72 2.59 -21.19
C GLY A 62 -18.01 1.93 -19.85
N ASP A 63 -17.22 0.92 -19.44
CA ASP A 63 -17.34 0.30 -18.13
C ASP A 63 -16.44 1.03 -17.12
N SER A 64 -16.90 1.06 -15.87
CA SER A 64 -16.15 1.55 -14.73
C SER A 64 -16.07 0.47 -13.66
N GLN A 65 -14.88 0.25 -13.10
CA GLN A 65 -14.66 -0.68 -12.00
C GLN A 65 -14.14 0.06 -10.77
N THR A 66 -14.43 -0.48 -9.59
CA THR A 66 -13.95 0.08 -8.32
C THR A 66 -13.53 -1.04 -7.39
N VAL A 67 -12.35 -0.93 -6.80
CA VAL A 67 -11.90 -1.74 -5.68
C VAL A 67 -11.91 -0.89 -4.42
N ARG A 68 -12.41 -1.47 -3.32
CA ARG A 68 -12.43 -0.86 -2.00
C ARG A 68 -11.52 -1.67 -1.08
N LEU A 69 -10.66 -1.00 -0.31
CA LEU A 69 -9.82 -1.62 0.71
C LEU A 69 -10.44 -1.40 2.08
N SER A 70 -10.38 -2.45 2.90
CA SER A 70 -10.76 -2.49 4.31
C SER A 70 -9.52 -2.39 5.20
N ASP A 71 -9.71 -2.42 6.51
CA ASP A 71 -8.60 -2.32 7.46
C ASP A 71 -7.60 -3.47 7.28
N GLY A 72 -6.31 -3.15 7.25
CA GLY A 72 -5.23 -4.13 7.08
C GLY A 72 -5.08 -4.71 5.67
N GLU A 73 -5.88 -4.28 4.69
CA GLU A 73 -5.85 -4.87 3.34
C GLU A 73 -4.73 -4.30 2.46
N THR A 74 -4.14 -5.18 1.66
CA THR A 74 -3.15 -4.83 0.63
C THR A 74 -3.69 -5.11 -0.77
N LEU A 75 -3.67 -4.09 -1.64
CA LEU A 75 -3.86 -4.23 -3.08
C LEU A 75 -2.50 -4.18 -3.78
N SER A 76 -2.12 -5.22 -4.52
CA SER A 76 -0.79 -5.23 -5.14
C SER A 76 -0.65 -5.94 -6.47
N ASN A 77 0.41 -5.57 -7.21
CA ASN A 77 0.91 -6.21 -8.42
C ASN A 77 -0.17 -6.30 -9.51
N LEU A 78 -0.77 -5.14 -9.82
CA LEU A 78 -1.83 -5.04 -10.81
C LEU A 78 -1.43 -4.16 -11.97
N LEU A 79 -1.67 -4.67 -13.16
CA LEU A 79 -1.71 -3.90 -14.38
C LEU A 79 -3.18 -3.67 -14.77
N ILE A 80 -3.64 -2.44 -14.62
CA ILE A 80 -5.00 -2.04 -14.92
C ILE A 80 -5.04 -1.46 -16.33
N ASP A 81 -5.66 -2.17 -17.27
CA ASP A 81 -5.80 -1.75 -18.66
C ASP A 81 -7.14 -1.03 -18.89
N ILE A 82 -7.06 0.30 -19.02
CA ILE A 82 -8.14 1.24 -19.39
C ILE A 82 -7.95 1.77 -20.81
N THR A 83 -7.33 1.02 -21.72
CA THR A 83 -7.11 1.47 -23.11
C THR A 83 -8.39 1.56 -23.94
N ALA A 84 -9.48 0.93 -23.48
CA ALA A 84 -10.78 1.01 -24.14
C ALA A 84 -11.43 2.39 -23.90
N PRO A 85 -12.17 2.95 -24.89
CA PRO A 85 -12.78 4.26 -24.74
C PRO A 85 -13.75 4.35 -23.55
N ASP A 86 -13.73 5.45 -22.81
CA ASP A 86 -14.56 5.70 -21.63
C ASP A 86 -14.43 4.61 -20.54
N ALA A 87 -13.34 3.85 -20.52
CA ALA A 87 -13.07 2.85 -19.49
C ALA A 87 -12.39 3.49 -18.27
N SER A 88 -12.86 3.17 -17.06
CA SER A 88 -12.25 3.70 -15.83
C SER A 88 -12.10 2.65 -14.74
N PHE A 89 -11.12 2.87 -13.87
CA PHE A 89 -10.87 2.03 -12.71
C PHE A 89 -10.52 2.90 -11.52
N HIS A 90 -11.16 2.64 -10.38
CA HIS A 90 -11.00 3.41 -9.16
C HIS A 90 -10.52 2.53 -8.01
N ILE A 91 -9.60 3.05 -7.22
CA ILE A 91 -9.17 2.44 -5.96
C ILE A 91 -9.62 3.34 -4.82
N ARG A 92 -10.35 2.79 -3.85
CA ARG A 92 -10.86 3.51 -2.69
C ARG A 92 -10.36 2.85 -1.41
N ALA A 93 -9.39 3.47 -0.73
CA ALA A 93 -8.83 2.99 0.52
C ALA A 93 -9.20 3.96 1.65
N ILE A 94 -10.38 3.80 2.24
CA ILE A 94 -10.89 4.63 3.34
C ILE A 94 -11.07 3.69 4.54
N ALA A 95 -9.95 3.42 5.20
CA ALA A 95 -9.73 2.35 6.15
C ALA A 95 -8.46 2.64 6.96
N ASP A 96 -8.08 1.79 7.89
CA ASP A 96 -6.82 1.84 8.65
C ASP A 96 -5.84 0.74 8.22
N ASP A 97 -4.55 1.01 8.30
CA ASP A 97 -3.47 0.04 8.08
C ASP A 97 -3.49 -0.68 6.72
N TRP A 98 -3.94 0.03 5.67
CA TRP A 98 -4.02 -0.50 4.30
C TRP A 98 -2.78 -0.15 3.46
N GLU A 99 -2.56 -0.92 2.40
CA GLU A 99 -1.47 -0.70 1.46
C GLU A 99 -1.91 -0.84 -0.01
N ILE A 100 -1.42 0.04 -0.88
CA ILE A 100 -1.55 -0.03 -2.34
C ILE A 100 -0.14 -0.06 -2.91
N ARG A 101 0.25 -1.17 -3.55
CA ARG A 101 1.63 -1.39 -4.01
C ARG A 101 1.68 -1.85 -5.46
N ASN A 102 2.64 -1.38 -6.25
CA ASN A 102 2.94 -1.96 -7.56
C ASN A 102 1.70 -1.94 -8.50
N ILE A 103 1.18 -0.74 -8.78
CA ILE A 103 -0.03 -0.56 -9.59
C ILE A 103 0.30 0.25 -10.84
N GLY A 104 0.12 -0.36 -12.00
CA GLY A 104 0.27 0.29 -13.29
C GLY A 104 -1.06 0.53 -13.98
N PHE A 105 -1.38 1.76 -14.36
CA PHE A 105 -2.52 2.05 -15.23
C PHE A 105 -2.06 2.17 -16.68
N ARG A 106 -2.43 1.19 -17.51
CA ARG A 106 -2.20 1.21 -18.96
C ARG A 106 -3.40 1.87 -19.65
N GLY A 107 -3.15 2.88 -20.47
CA GLY A 107 -4.19 3.60 -21.21
C GLY A 107 -4.25 5.06 -20.81
N ASN A 108 -5.32 5.73 -21.22
CA ASN A 108 -5.53 7.16 -21.01
C ASN A 108 -6.92 7.41 -20.45
N TRP A 109 -7.02 8.21 -19.38
CA TRP A 109 -8.30 8.65 -18.84
C TRP A 109 -8.93 9.66 -19.81
N ASP A 110 -9.93 9.24 -20.59
CA ASP A 110 -10.57 10.04 -21.65
C ASP A 110 -11.91 10.67 -21.24
N SER A 111 -12.37 10.40 -20.01
CA SER A 111 -13.48 11.12 -19.38
C SER A 111 -13.06 12.54 -18.97
N THR A 112 -13.98 13.49 -19.15
CA THR A 112 -13.85 14.89 -18.68
C THR A 112 -14.53 15.12 -17.33
N ALA A 113 -15.10 14.07 -16.73
CA ALA A 113 -15.74 14.17 -15.42
C ALA A 113 -14.70 14.40 -14.32
N LYS A 114 -15.16 15.05 -13.24
CA LYS A 114 -14.36 15.16 -12.02
C LYS A 114 -14.37 13.81 -11.30
N GLU A 115 -13.23 13.14 -11.35
CA GLU A 115 -13.03 11.80 -10.79
C GLU A 115 -11.69 11.72 -10.03
N ASN A 116 -11.45 10.61 -9.33
CA ASN A 116 -10.18 10.29 -8.70
C ASN A 116 -9.78 8.85 -9.06
N ALA A 117 -8.56 8.63 -9.55
CA ALA A 117 -8.09 7.27 -9.82
C ALA A 117 -7.89 6.51 -8.51
N ILE A 118 -7.27 7.18 -7.53
CA ILE A 118 -7.17 6.71 -6.15
C ILE A 118 -7.79 7.76 -5.22
N ILE A 119 -8.68 7.34 -4.34
CA ILE A 119 -9.11 8.11 -3.18
C ILE A 119 -8.74 7.36 -1.91
N CYS A 120 -8.06 8.03 -0.99
CA CYS A 120 -7.55 7.40 0.22
C CYS A 120 -7.81 8.22 1.49
N GLN A 121 -7.86 7.53 2.62
CA GLN A 121 -8.02 8.08 3.96
C GLN A 121 -7.57 7.03 4.97
N VAL A 122 -6.73 7.44 5.91
CA VAL A 122 -6.52 6.72 7.18
C VAL A 122 -7.47 7.30 8.22
N ASN A 123 -8.36 6.49 8.78
CA ASN A 123 -9.47 6.92 9.62
C ASN A 123 -9.01 7.29 11.04
N SER A 124 -8.06 6.53 11.59
CA SER A 124 -7.58 6.68 12.96
C SER A 124 -6.24 7.40 13.02
N SER A 125 -6.06 8.28 14.00
CA SER A 125 -4.84 9.08 14.16
C SER A 125 -3.58 8.30 14.54
N ASN A 126 -3.71 7.01 14.83
CA ASN A 126 -2.63 6.11 15.22
C ASN A 126 -2.48 4.93 14.24
N ALA A 127 -3.14 5.00 13.09
CA ALA A 127 -3.05 4.01 12.03
C ALA A 127 -2.27 4.58 10.84
N THR A 128 -1.96 3.71 9.89
CA THR A 128 -1.15 4.05 8.72
C THR A 128 -1.84 3.76 7.40
N GLY A 129 -1.34 4.34 6.32
CA GLY A 129 -1.71 4.00 4.96
C GLY A 129 -0.51 4.17 4.05
N LEU A 130 -0.34 3.26 3.09
CA LEU A 130 0.79 3.30 2.14
C LEU A 130 0.30 3.25 0.70
N ILE A 131 0.82 4.16 -0.12
CA ILE A 131 0.76 4.06 -1.59
C ILE A 131 2.19 4.03 -2.11
N GLU A 132 2.56 2.93 -2.77
CA GLU A 132 3.92 2.69 -3.24
C GLU A 132 3.92 2.21 -4.70
N ASN A 133 4.87 2.70 -5.48
CA ASN A 133 5.17 2.19 -6.82
C ASN A 133 3.95 2.18 -7.74
N VAL A 134 3.37 3.37 -7.95
CA VAL A 134 2.17 3.57 -8.79
C VAL A 134 2.52 4.38 -10.03
N TYR A 135 2.13 3.89 -11.20
CA TYR A 135 2.21 4.63 -12.45
C TYR A 135 0.81 4.99 -12.94
N PHE A 136 0.55 6.28 -13.13
CA PHE A 136 -0.72 6.80 -13.63
C PHE A 136 -0.54 7.92 -14.66
N MET A 137 -1.11 7.71 -15.83
CA MET A 137 -1.32 8.74 -16.84
C MET A 137 -2.78 9.15 -16.82
N GLY A 138 -3.05 10.42 -16.49
CA GLY A 138 -4.39 11.00 -16.51
C GLY A 138 -4.94 11.16 -17.93
N SER A 139 -5.19 12.39 -18.36
CA SER A 139 -5.69 12.69 -19.69
C SER A 139 -4.66 13.44 -20.54
N GLU A 140 -4.04 12.74 -21.49
CA GLU A 140 -3.09 13.31 -22.45
C GLU A 140 -3.75 14.21 -23.49
N ASN A 141 -5.04 13.99 -23.76
CA ASN A 141 -5.76 14.63 -24.87
C ASN A 141 -6.77 15.70 -24.43
N ASP A 142 -7.01 15.85 -23.13
CA ASP A 142 -7.97 16.80 -22.58
C ASP A 142 -7.47 17.40 -21.26
N ASP A 143 -7.63 18.70 -21.08
CA ASP A 143 -7.19 19.43 -19.88
C ASP A 143 -8.34 20.11 -19.13
N THR A 144 -9.58 19.61 -19.32
CA THR A 144 -10.80 20.16 -18.71
C THR A 144 -10.75 20.11 -17.19
N TYR A 145 -10.76 21.29 -16.57
CA TYR A 145 -10.80 21.44 -15.12
C TYR A 145 -12.23 21.78 -14.61
N PRO A 146 -12.72 21.13 -13.53
CA PRO A 146 -12.09 20.01 -12.83
C PRO A 146 -12.29 18.68 -13.58
N GLY A 147 -11.22 17.88 -13.66
CA GLY A 147 -11.22 16.55 -14.29
C GLY A 147 -10.58 15.50 -13.36
N ILE A 148 -9.93 14.49 -13.92
CA ILE A 148 -9.30 13.40 -13.15
C ILE A 148 -8.17 13.91 -12.23
N THR A 149 -8.18 13.42 -10.99
CA THR A 149 -7.06 13.49 -10.03
C THR A 149 -6.39 12.13 -9.92
N GLY A 150 -5.06 12.09 -9.86
CA GLY A 150 -4.34 10.84 -9.64
C GLY A 150 -4.65 10.26 -8.26
N ILE A 151 -4.14 10.91 -7.21
CA ILE A 151 -4.40 10.52 -5.81
C ILE A 151 -5.11 11.67 -5.08
N ASN A 152 -6.23 11.36 -4.42
CA ASN A 152 -6.97 12.29 -3.58
C ASN A 152 -7.01 11.79 -2.13
N VAL A 153 -6.44 12.55 -1.20
CA VAL A 153 -6.54 12.28 0.23
C VAL A 153 -7.80 12.95 0.76
N ALA A 154 -8.75 12.14 1.22
CA ALA A 154 -10.04 12.62 1.65
C ALA A 154 -9.95 13.46 2.94
N ASN A 155 -10.98 14.27 3.16
CA ASN A 155 -11.04 15.25 4.24
C ASN A 155 -10.86 14.63 5.64
N GLY A 156 -11.38 13.42 5.88
CA GLY A 156 -11.34 12.76 7.20
C GLY A 156 -10.01 12.12 7.56
N HIS A 157 -8.96 12.22 6.74
CA HIS A 157 -7.67 11.58 7.02
C HIS A 157 -7.04 12.12 8.31
N ALA A 158 -6.80 11.22 9.26
CA ALA A 158 -6.32 11.53 10.60
C ALA A 158 -4.99 10.86 10.94
N GLY A 159 -4.70 9.68 10.39
CA GLY A 159 -3.47 8.92 10.60
C GLY A 159 -2.31 9.37 9.72
N ASP A 160 -1.27 8.54 9.64
CA ASP A 160 -0.07 8.81 8.84
C ASP A 160 -0.22 8.19 7.44
N LEU A 161 -0.08 9.00 6.38
CA LEU A 161 -0.08 8.53 4.99
C LEU A 161 1.27 8.76 4.33
N GLU A 162 1.89 7.66 3.86
CA GLU A 162 3.07 7.72 3.00
C GLU A 162 2.69 7.41 1.55
N ILE A 163 3.14 8.27 0.64
CA ILE A 163 3.06 8.08 -0.81
C ILE A 163 4.49 8.11 -1.34
N ARG A 164 4.96 7.01 -1.92
CA ARG A 164 6.33 6.93 -2.44
C ARG A 164 6.42 6.22 -3.77
N ASN A 165 7.47 6.54 -4.53
CA ASN A 165 7.76 5.88 -5.80
C ASN A 165 6.60 6.01 -6.80
N VAL A 166 5.90 7.15 -6.84
CA VAL A 166 4.77 7.32 -7.77
C VAL A 166 5.12 8.18 -8.97
N ASN A 167 4.56 7.85 -10.12
CA ASN A 167 4.65 8.61 -11.36
C ASN A 167 3.25 9.02 -11.82
N ILE A 168 2.87 10.27 -11.59
CA ILE A 168 1.50 10.74 -11.85
C ILE A 168 1.52 11.96 -12.77
N GLN A 169 1.05 11.80 -14.00
CA GLN A 169 1.13 12.86 -15.01
C GLN A 169 -0.23 13.16 -15.67
N ASN A 170 -0.28 14.29 -16.37
CA ASN A 170 -1.38 14.68 -17.25
C ASN A 170 -2.74 14.75 -16.54
N CYS A 171 -2.80 15.19 -15.28
CA CYS A 171 -4.07 15.30 -14.56
C CYS A 171 -4.70 16.69 -14.80
N PRO A 172 -5.92 16.79 -15.39
CA PRO A 172 -6.63 18.06 -15.48
C PRO A 172 -6.96 18.68 -14.13
N ASP A 173 -6.92 17.90 -13.04
CA ASP A 173 -6.95 18.41 -11.68
C ASP A 173 -5.54 18.32 -11.04
N ASN A 174 -5.37 17.70 -9.86
CA ASN A 174 -4.06 17.56 -9.22
C ASN A 174 -3.43 16.19 -9.55
N SER A 175 -2.11 16.09 -9.60
CA SER A 175 -1.46 14.76 -9.54
C SER A 175 -1.72 14.12 -8.17
N ILE A 176 -1.39 14.86 -7.09
CA ILE A 176 -1.72 14.48 -5.71
C ILE A 176 -2.44 15.64 -5.02
N TYR A 177 -3.65 15.37 -4.54
CA TYR A 177 -4.47 16.28 -3.74
C TYR A 177 -4.49 15.80 -2.28
N GLY A 178 -3.51 16.24 -1.49
CA GLY A 178 -3.31 15.92 -0.08
C GLY A 178 -3.53 17.08 0.88
N SER A 179 -4.45 18.02 0.61
CA SER A 179 -4.67 19.17 1.50
C SER A 179 -6.05 19.24 2.17
N ASN A 180 -7.01 18.40 1.77
CA ASN A 180 -8.31 18.29 2.42
C ASN A 180 -8.21 17.99 3.94
N PRO A 181 -7.24 17.20 4.44
CA PRO A 181 -7.12 16.93 5.87
C PRO A 181 -6.89 18.20 6.70
N GLY A 182 -6.36 19.26 6.08
CA GLY A 182 -6.14 20.56 6.71
C GLY A 182 -7.35 21.48 6.75
N ASP A 183 -8.50 21.09 6.18
CA ASP A 183 -9.68 21.95 6.14
C ASP A 183 -10.13 22.41 7.53
N SER A 184 -10.49 23.69 7.63
CA SER A 184 -11.05 24.24 8.85
C SER A 184 -12.54 23.88 9.00
N SER A 185 -13.10 23.98 10.20
CA SER A 185 -14.54 23.79 10.44
C SER A 185 -15.47 24.73 9.65
N ALA A 186 -14.92 25.78 9.01
CA ALA A 186 -15.67 26.69 8.15
C ALA A 186 -15.75 26.20 6.68
N HIS A 187 -14.99 25.16 6.32
CA HIS A 187 -15.04 24.55 5.01
C HIS A 187 -16.38 23.79 4.83
N PRO A 188 -17.00 23.79 3.63
CA PRO A 188 -18.27 23.10 3.39
C PRO A 188 -18.24 21.60 3.70
N SER A 189 -17.08 20.97 3.57
CA SER A 189 -16.86 19.54 3.90
C SER A 189 -16.66 19.28 5.39
N GLY A 190 -16.63 20.31 6.24
CA GLY A 190 -16.30 20.18 7.66
C GLY A 190 -14.81 20.32 7.95
N ALA A 191 -14.45 20.16 9.22
CA ALA A 191 -13.05 20.15 9.64
C ALA A 191 -12.39 18.85 9.20
N GLY A 192 -11.21 18.95 8.58
CA GLY A 192 -10.45 17.77 8.19
C GLY A 192 -9.84 17.04 9.39
N GLY A 193 -9.42 15.80 9.16
CA GLY A 193 -8.87 14.91 10.20
C GLY A 193 -7.46 15.31 10.69
N GLY A 194 -6.75 16.15 9.94
CA GLY A 194 -5.45 16.69 10.34
C GLY A 194 -4.25 15.74 10.17
N GLY A 195 -4.44 14.56 9.58
CA GLY A 195 -3.37 13.59 9.35
C GLY A 195 -2.29 14.12 8.39
N PRO A 196 -1.00 13.83 8.63
CA PRO A 196 0.09 14.23 7.75
C PRO A 196 0.14 13.39 6.47
N VAL A 197 0.50 14.05 5.37
CA VAL A 197 0.73 13.42 4.07
C VAL A 197 2.20 13.59 3.70
N VAL A 198 2.91 12.46 3.62
CA VAL A 198 4.34 12.41 3.28
C VAL A 198 4.50 11.85 1.88
N ILE A 199 5.11 12.63 0.98
CA ILE A 199 5.34 12.25 -0.42
C ILE A 199 6.85 12.17 -0.66
N LYS A 200 7.35 10.98 -1.00
CA LYS A 200 8.79 10.73 -1.22
C LYS A 200 9.04 10.17 -2.61
N ASP A 201 10.24 10.41 -3.15
CA ASP A 201 10.76 9.68 -4.31
C ASP A 201 9.74 9.59 -5.45
N SER A 202 9.10 10.71 -5.78
CA SER A 202 7.93 10.73 -6.66
C SER A 202 8.02 11.79 -7.75
N TYR A 203 7.30 11.55 -8.84
CA TYR A 203 7.27 12.38 -10.03
C TYR A 203 5.86 12.86 -10.36
N ALA A 204 5.74 14.14 -10.66
CA ALA A 204 4.53 14.72 -11.25
C ALA A 204 4.84 15.62 -12.45
N ARG A 205 3.99 15.52 -13.47
CA ARG A 205 4.11 16.36 -14.66
C ARG A 205 2.78 16.75 -15.29
N ASN A 206 2.70 17.97 -15.82
CA ASN A 206 1.60 18.43 -16.67
C ASN A 206 0.20 18.35 -16.03
N SER A 207 0.08 18.80 -14.77
CA SER A 207 -1.20 18.85 -14.06
C SER A 207 -1.73 20.28 -13.90
N ARG A 208 -3.04 20.51 -14.08
CA ARG A 208 -3.63 21.88 -14.20
C ARG A 208 -4.04 22.51 -12.87
N ALA A 209 -4.45 21.72 -11.88
CA ALA A 209 -4.71 22.29 -10.55
C ALA A 209 -3.42 22.43 -9.77
N GLY A 210 -2.63 21.37 -9.68
CA GLY A 210 -1.31 21.34 -9.07
C GLY A 210 -0.60 20.01 -9.31
N GLY A 211 0.73 19.99 -9.24
CA GLY A 211 1.48 18.74 -9.14
C GLY A 211 1.15 18.09 -7.81
N PHE A 212 1.76 18.58 -6.73
CA PHE A 212 1.45 18.15 -5.37
C PHE A 212 0.81 19.29 -4.60
N ARG A 213 -0.44 19.12 -4.19
CA ARG A 213 -1.13 20.03 -3.29
C ARG A 213 -1.24 19.38 -1.92
N VAL A 214 -0.54 19.93 -0.93
CA VAL A 214 -0.37 19.30 0.39
C VAL A 214 -0.75 20.29 1.49
N GLY A 215 -1.21 19.81 2.64
CA GLY A 215 -1.41 20.61 3.84
C GLY A 215 -1.49 19.71 5.07
N THR A 216 -1.53 20.33 6.25
CA THR A 216 -1.37 19.77 7.62
C THR A 216 0.06 19.79 8.13
N ASP A 217 0.19 20.04 9.43
CA ASP A 217 1.46 19.94 10.13
C ASP A 217 1.96 18.49 10.09
N GLY A 218 3.28 18.31 9.90
CA GLY A 218 3.90 16.99 9.74
C GLY A 218 3.96 16.50 8.29
N SER A 219 3.27 17.17 7.36
CA SER A 219 3.35 16.85 5.94
C SER A 219 4.70 17.23 5.32
N ARG A 220 5.19 16.40 4.40
CA ARG A 220 6.52 16.54 3.78
C ARG A 220 6.52 16.12 2.32
N VAL A 221 7.29 16.83 1.50
CA VAL A 221 7.62 16.44 0.11
C VAL A 221 9.12 16.31 -0.01
N GLU A 222 9.61 15.13 -0.34
CA GLU A 222 11.03 14.80 -0.28
C GLU A 222 11.51 14.06 -1.53
N ASN A 223 12.69 14.45 -2.03
CA ASN A 223 13.33 13.83 -3.19
C ASN A 223 12.41 13.71 -4.43
N CYS A 224 11.50 14.67 -4.61
CA CYS A 224 10.51 14.63 -5.69
C CYS A 224 10.92 15.51 -6.88
N VAL A 225 10.39 15.18 -8.06
CA VAL A 225 10.46 16.03 -9.25
C VAL A 225 9.04 16.42 -9.66
N ILE A 226 8.78 17.72 -9.77
CA ILE A 226 7.48 18.26 -10.20
C ILE A 226 7.72 19.27 -11.32
N THR A 227 7.22 19.00 -12.52
CA THR A 227 7.53 19.84 -13.69
C THR A 227 6.31 20.12 -14.55
N GLU A 228 6.31 21.25 -15.26
CA GLU A 228 5.30 21.60 -16.27
C GLU A 228 3.85 21.61 -15.76
N CYS A 229 3.63 21.73 -14.45
CA CYS A 229 2.30 21.84 -13.87
C CYS A 229 1.83 23.31 -13.85
N ASP A 230 0.53 23.56 -13.72
CA ASP A 230 0.08 24.95 -13.56
C ASP A 230 0.54 25.53 -12.21
N LYS A 231 0.59 24.70 -11.18
CA LYS A 231 1.16 24.99 -9.86
C LYS A 231 2.04 23.79 -9.53
N GLY A 232 3.33 23.98 -9.28
CA GLY A 232 4.23 22.85 -9.01
C GLY A 232 3.89 22.18 -7.68
N LEU A 233 4.42 22.72 -6.61
CA LEU A 233 4.01 22.43 -5.24
C LEU A 233 3.03 23.50 -4.76
N TRP A 234 1.95 23.07 -4.10
CA TRP A 234 1.02 23.97 -3.42
C TRP A 234 0.83 23.54 -1.96
N GLY A 235 1.58 24.16 -1.04
CA GLY A 235 1.35 24.05 0.39
C GLY A 235 0.15 24.91 0.79
N TYR A 236 -1.01 24.28 1.02
CA TYR A 236 -2.30 24.97 1.10
C TYR A 236 -2.68 25.40 2.52
N TYR A 237 -2.44 24.56 3.52
CA TYR A 237 -2.74 24.81 4.93
C TYR A 237 -1.55 24.43 5.80
N GLU A 238 -1.42 25.10 6.95
CA GLU A 238 -0.46 24.73 8.01
C GLU A 238 0.99 24.69 7.50
N HIS A 239 1.89 23.97 8.18
CA HIS A 239 3.30 23.90 7.81
C HIS A 239 3.62 22.68 6.95
N ILE A 240 4.36 22.88 5.85
CA ILE A 240 4.86 21.81 4.97
C ILE A 240 6.38 21.90 4.84
N GLU A 241 7.06 20.76 4.94
CA GLU A 241 8.49 20.64 4.63
C GLU A 241 8.71 20.20 3.18
N VAL A 242 9.70 20.79 2.52
CA VAL A 242 10.11 20.44 1.15
C VAL A 242 11.61 20.23 1.13
N VAL A 243 12.03 19.02 0.84
CA VAL A 243 13.43 18.58 0.99
C VAL A 243 13.90 17.95 -0.31
N ASP A 244 15.12 18.28 -0.73
CA ASP A 244 15.83 17.62 -1.84
C ASP A 244 15.04 17.50 -3.15
N SER A 245 14.08 18.40 -3.39
CA SER A 245 13.14 18.29 -4.50
C SER A 245 13.47 19.28 -5.63
N ASP A 246 13.00 18.98 -6.82
CA ASP A 246 13.19 19.79 -8.02
C ASP A 246 11.83 20.16 -8.62
N ILE A 247 11.48 21.45 -8.57
CA ILE A 247 10.18 21.96 -8.99
C ILE A 247 10.39 23.01 -10.09
N SER A 248 9.88 22.79 -11.30
CA SER A 248 10.17 23.68 -12.43
C SER A 248 9.02 23.87 -13.40
N ASN A 249 9.21 24.86 -14.27
CA ASN A 249 8.39 25.12 -15.45
C ASN A 249 6.90 25.27 -15.16
N SER A 250 6.56 25.71 -13.94
CA SER A 250 5.16 25.84 -13.56
C SER A 250 4.54 27.11 -14.13
N HIS A 251 3.31 27.03 -14.65
CA HIS A 251 2.66 28.17 -15.32
C HIS A 251 2.36 29.35 -14.39
N HIS A 252 1.96 29.08 -13.14
CA HIS A 252 1.67 30.12 -12.14
C HIS A 252 2.86 30.38 -11.21
N ALA A 253 3.39 29.33 -10.58
CA ALA A 253 4.63 29.36 -9.81
C ALA A 253 5.04 27.93 -9.48
N ASP A 254 6.34 27.71 -9.32
CA ASP A 254 6.90 26.41 -8.93
C ASP A 254 6.49 26.09 -7.49
N ILE A 255 6.60 27.06 -6.58
CA ILE A 255 6.10 26.92 -5.21
C ILE A 255 4.97 27.92 -4.95
N ILE A 256 3.84 27.42 -4.45
CA ILE A 256 2.74 28.22 -3.97
C ILE A 256 2.49 27.91 -2.50
N CYS A 257 2.42 28.95 -1.68
CA CYS A 257 2.04 28.83 -0.27
C CYS A 257 0.71 29.53 -0.02
N GLY A 258 -0.19 28.86 0.69
CA GLY A 258 -1.46 29.37 1.14
C GLY A 258 -2.53 29.56 0.06
N ALA A 259 -3.66 30.08 0.49
CA ALA A 259 -4.78 30.46 -0.34
C ALA A 259 -5.53 31.64 0.30
N PRO A 260 -6.04 32.60 -0.51
CA PRO A 260 -6.69 33.80 0.03
C PRO A 260 -8.06 33.50 0.64
N ASP A 261 -8.71 32.43 0.20
CA ASP A 261 -10.12 32.15 0.51
C ASP A 261 -10.34 31.66 1.95
N TRP A 262 -9.29 31.16 2.62
CA TRP A 262 -9.38 30.56 3.95
C TRP A 262 -8.41 31.22 4.93
N GLN A 263 -8.91 31.63 6.09
CA GLN A 263 -8.06 32.23 7.13
C GLN A 263 -6.93 31.29 7.58
N LYS A 264 -7.20 29.98 7.63
CA LYS A 264 -6.18 28.97 7.95
C LYS A 264 -5.09 28.90 6.89
N ALA A 265 -5.47 28.95 5.60
CA ALA A 265 -4.53 28.93 4.48
C ALA A 265 -3.68 30.22 4.37
N GLN A 266 -4.19 31.35 4.86
CA GLN A 266 -3.40 32.59 4.92
C GLN A 266 -2.26 32.52 5.93
N ASN A 267 -2.30 31.57 6.87
CA ASN A 267 -1.25 31.32 7.86
C ASN A 267 -0.40 30.09 7.50
N ALA A 268 -0.50 29.58 6.27
CA ALA A 268 0.32 28.46 5.85
C ALA A 268 1.81 28.84 5.86
N GLU A 269 2.66 27.84 6.04
CA GLU A 269 4.11 28.01 6.00
C GLU A 269 4.72 26.88 5.17
N ILE A 270 5.71 27.19 4.34
CA ILE A 270 6.54 26.19 3.67
C ILE A 270 7.97 26.40 4.09
N THR A 271 8.67 25.34 4.46
CA THR A 271 10.14 25.38 4.65
C THR A 271 10.82 24.55 3.57
N VAL A 272 11.72 25.18 2.82
CA VAL A 272 12.47 24.54 1.75
C VAL A 272 13.92 24.29 2.18
N THR A 273 14.39 23.06 2.00
CA THR A 273 15.76 22.63 2.26
C THR A 273 16.30 21.92 1.02
N ASN A 274 17.45 22.36 0.51
CA ASN A 274 18.12 21.79 -0.68
C ASN A 274 17.17 21.52 -1.87
N THR A 275 16.12 22.35 -2.01
CA THR A 275 15.11 22.23 -3.05
C THR A 275 15.36 23.27 -4.14
N ARG A 276 15.22 22.88 -5.40
CA ARG A 276 15.49 23.71 -6.58
C ARG A 276 14.18 24.14 -7.21
N TYR A 277 14.00 25.45 -7.35
CA TYR A 277 12.83 26.04 -7.97
C TYR A 277 13.13 27.43 -8.57
N GLY A 278 12.36 27.84 -9.58
CA GLY A 278 12.57 29.09 -10.30
C GLY A 278 11.64 30.24 -9.87
N SER A 279 10.46 29.92 -9.36
CA SER A 279 9.41 30.90 -9.04
C SER A 279 8.61 30.52 -7.79
N GLU A 280 8.21 31.52 -7.01
CA GLU A 280 7.40 31.34 -5.80
C GLU A 280 6.26 32.36 -5.72
N ASN A 281 5.15 31.95 -5.11
CA ASN A 281 3.99 32.81 -4.81
C ASN A 281 3.42 32.46 -3.44
N ASN A 282 3.67 33.31 -2.45
CA ASN A 282 3.28 33.06 -1.08
C ASN A 282 1.85 33.48 -0.70
N ARG A 283 1.08 34.13 -1.58
CA ARG A 283 -0.35 34.53 -1.35
C ARG A 283 -0.69 35.14 0.03
N GLY A 284 0.27 35.78 0.70
CA GLY A 284 0.11 36.34 2.06
C GLY A 284 0.53 35.42 3.22
N ALA A 285 0.88 34.17 2.91
CA ALA A 285 1.49 33.16 3.77
C ALA A 285 3.04 33.25 3.74
N ALA A 286 3.75 32.29 4.36
CA ALA A 286 5.22 32.36 4.49
C ALA A 286 5.94 31.21 3.76
N ILE A 287 7.03 31.55 3.08
CA ILE A 287 7.98 30.57 2.51
C ILE A 287 9.34 30.87 3.13
N HIS A 288 9.95 29.85 3.76
CA HIS A 288 11.22 29.94 4.47
C HIS A 288 12.27 29.12 3.74
N GLY A 289 13.47 29.68 3.60
CA GLY A 289 14.57 29.08 2.83
C GLY A 289 14.75 29.76 1.48
N SER A 290 15.52 29.14 0.59
CA SER A 290 15.76 29.65 -0.76
C SER A 290 16.09 28.50 -1.70
N SER A 291 15.76 28.67 -2.98
CA SER A 291 16.13 27.73 -4.04
C SER A 291 17.63 27.39 -4.02
N ALA A 292 17.95 26.10 -4.11
CA ALA A 292 19.32 25.58 -4.18
C ALA A 292 19.99 25.78 -5.56
N GLY A 293 19.25 26.29 -6.57
CA GLY A 293 19.80 26.61 -7.89
C GLY A 293 19.87 25.41 -8.83
N THR A 294 21.03 25.17 -9.44
CA THR A 294 21.24 24.17 -10.52
C THR A 294 22.36 23.19 -10.17
N PRO A 295 22.43 21.98 -10.78
CA PRO A 295 21.55 21.44 -11.84
C PRO A 295 20.18 21.01 -11.30
N GLN A 296 19.15 21.07 -12.14
CA GLN A 296 17.78 20.70 -11.78
C GLN A 296 17.38 19.41 -12.47
N ARG A 297 16.76 18.49 -11.72
CA ARG A 297 16.10 17.29 -12.25
C ARG A 297 14.78 17.67 -12.90
N THR A 298 14.44 17.03 -14.02
CA THR A 298 13.21 17.35 -14.77
C THR A 298 12.46 16.14 -15.28
N GLU A 299 13.07 14.96 -15.27
CA GLU A 299 12.48 13.75 -15.82
C GLU A 299 12.19 12.72 -14.71
N ALA A 300 11.23 11.83 -14.96
CA ALA A 300 10.86 10.78 -14.00
C ALA A 300 12.05 9.88 -13.64
N GLY A 301 12.89 9.55 -14.62
CA GLY A 301 14.10 8.73 -14.41
C GLY A 301 15.23 9.43 -13.65
N ASP A 302 15.09 10.72 -13.32
CA ASP A 302 16.01 11.42 -12.42
C ASP A 302 15.70 11.15 -10.93
N VAL A 303 14.59 10.44 -10.64
CA VAL A 303 14.17 10.08 -9.29
C VAL A 303 14.26 8.57 -9.13
N ASP A 304 15.17 8.13 -8.27
CA ASP A 304 15.41 6.71 -7.99
C ASP A 304 14.12 6.01 -7.58
N GLY A 305 13.84 4.88 -8.23
CA GLY A 305 12.71 4.02 -7.89
C GLY A 305 11.35 4.50 -8.38
N VAL A 306 11.24 5.61 -9.10
CA VAL A 306 9.98 5.99 -9.77
C VAL A 306 9.74 5.08 -10.98
N PRO A 307 8.56 4.43 -11.10
CA PRO A 307 8.26 3.61 -12.26
C PRO A 307 8.12 4.46 -13.52
N LEU A 308 8.70 4.01 -14.63
CA LEU A 308 8.66 4.72 -15.92
C LEU A 308 7.58 4.19 -16.87
N SER A 309 6.88 3.12 -16.50
CA SER A 309 5.78 2.54 -17.26
C SER A 309 4.74 1.86 -16.36
N PRO A 310 3.51 1.60 -16.87
CA PRO A 310 2.52 0.80 -16.16
C PRO A 310 3.04 -0.60 -15.82
N GLU A 311 3.72 -1.26 -16.76
CA GLU A 311 4.23 -2.61 -16.58
C GLU A 311 5.35 -2.66 -15.51
N GLU A 312 6.22 -1.65 -15.47
CA GLU A 312 7.27 -1.53 -14.46
C GLU A 312 6.70 -1.33 -13.05
N ALA A 313 5.68 -0.47 -12.92
CA ALA A 313 4.94 -0.32 -11.67
C ALA A 313 4.29 -1.65 -11.27
N ALA A 314 3.53 -2.28 -12.18
CA ALA A 314 2.81 -3.51 -11.90
C ALA A 314 3.74 -4.66 -11.48
N SER A 315 4.94 -4.78 -12.06
CA SER A 315 5.89 -5.85 -11.75
C SER A 315 6.72 -5.61 -10.49
N GLY A 316 6.62 -4.43 -9.86
CA GLY A 316 7.47 -4.09 -8.72
C GLY A 316 8.95 -3.90 -9.08
N SER A 317 9.27 -3.79 -10.37
CA SER A 317 10.66 -3.66 -10.82
C SER A 317 11.04 -2.18 -10.81
N SER A 318 12.01 -1.75 -10.01
CA SER A 318 12.49 -0.36 -10.06
C SER A 318 13.64 -0.22 -11.04
N SER A 319 13.56 0.69 -12.02
CA SER A 319 14.72 1.09 -12.81
C SER A 319 15.63 2.05 -12.04
N THR A 320 16.94 1.78 -12.05
CA THR A 320 17.97 2.68 -11.51
C THR A 320 18.28 3.77 -12.56
N PRO A 321 18.49 5.04 -12.18
CA PRO A 321 18.80 6.10 -13.15
C PRO A 321 20.02 5.76 -14.00
N THR A 322 19.89 5.93 -15.32
CA THR A 322 21.05 5.86 -16.21
C THR A 322 21.81 7.17 -16.11
N GLN A 323 22.97 7.19 -15.41
CA GLN A 323 23.86 8.35 -15.47
C GLN A 323 24.33 8.59 -16.92
N PRO A 324 24.47 9.86 -17.37
CA PRO A 324 25.04 10.15 -18.68
C PRO A 324 26.52 9.75 -18.70
N ASP A 325 26.84 8.78 -19.55
CA ASP A 325 28.19 8.32 -19.84
C ASP A 325 29.03 9.46 -20.44
N ASP A 326 30.01 9.97 -19.68
CA ASP A 326 31.04 10.88 -20.18
C ASP A 326 32.01 10.08 -21.04
N GLY A 327 31.72 10.09 -22.34
CA GLY A 327 32.53 9.40 -23.33
C GLY A 327 33.99 9.85 -23.34
N SER A 328 34.89 8.90 -23.05
CA SER A 328 36.19 8.85 -23.71
C SER A 328 36.52 7.43 -24.13
N ASP A 329 36.40 7.19 -25.43
CA ASP A 329 36.82 6.00 -26.16
C ASP A 329 38.35 6.03 -26.35
N ASP A 330 39.09 5.04 -25.82
CA ASP A 330 40.24 4.47 -26.54
C ASP A 330 40.69 3.08 -25.99
N THR A 331 40.55 2.09 -26.88
CA THR A 331 41.38 0.90 -27.15
C THR A 331 41.67 -0.21 -26.12
N THR A 332 41.09 -1.38 -26.45
CA THR A 332 41.61 -2.76 -26.40
C THR A 332 43.00 -3.03 -25.79
N ASP A 333 43.08 -3.91 -24.79
CA ASP A 333 44.05 -5.01 -24.75
C ASP A 333 43.54 -6.17 -23.86
N ASP A 334 43.69 -7.40 -24.38
CA ASP A 334 43.40 -8.67 -23.72
C ASP A 334 44.48 -8.98 -22.66
N GLY A 335 44.09 -9.46 -21.48
CA GLY A 335 45.10 -9.87 -20.48
C GLY A 335 44.56 -10.46 -19.18
N ASN A 336 44.38 -11.77 -19.20
CA ASN A 336 44.04 -12.69 -18.12
C ASN A 336 44.94 -12.59 -16.85
N GLU A 337 44.35 -13.00 -15.73
CA GLU A 337 44.89 -13.44 -14.42
C GLU A 337 45.37 -12.40 -13.39
N GLY A 338 44.63 -12.41 -12.28
CA GLY A 338 45.01 -11.86 -10.99
C GLY A 338 43.96 -12.23 -9.95
N GLU A 339 43.79 -13.51 -9.68
CA GLU A 339 43.22 -13.96 -8.40
C GLU A 339 44.05 -13.36 -7.26
N GLU A 340 43.42 -12.60 -6.39
CA GLU A 340 43.83 -12.49 -5.00
C GLU A 340 42.60 -12.76 -4.11
N GLY A 341 42.29 -14.04 -3.92
CA GLY A 341 41.86 -14.52 -2.59
C GLY A 341 43.11 -14.67 -1.74
N ASN A 342 43.09 -14.63 -0.41
CA ASN A 342 42.07 -14.83 0.61
C ASN A 342 42.87 -14.72 1.92
N GLU A 343 42.35 -14.14 3.01
CA GLU A 343 42.53 -14.68 4.38
C GLU A 343 41.41 -14.14 5.30
N ASN A 344 40.22 -14.78 5.31
CA ASN A 344 39.47 -15.17 6.55
C ASN A 344 38.09 -15.87 6.39
N SER A 345 37.74 -16.47 5.24
CA SER A 345 36.42 -17.15 5.06
C SER A 345 36.24 -18.50 5.78
N ALA A 346 36.85 -18.72 6.95
CA ALA A 346 36.71 -19.98 7.72
C ALA A 346 35.78 -19.88 8.94
N ASP A 347 35.41 -18.67 9.36
CA ASP A 347 34.64 -18.42 10.58
C ASP A 347 33.34 -17.63 10.32
N GLU A 348 32.88 -17.57 9.07
CA GLU A 348 31.61 -16.93 8.68
C GLU A 348 30.53 -17.99 8.42
N HIS A 349 29.40 -17.82 9.08
CA HIS A 349 28.22 -18.67 8.95
C HIS A 349 27.06 -17.91 8.30
N LEU A 350 26.24 -18.63 7.54
CA LEU A 350 24.94 -18.14 7.09
C LEU A 350 23.89 -18.54 8.12
N LEU A 351 23.25 -17.56 8.76
CA LEU A 351 22.17 -17.79 9.72
C LEU A 351 20.87 -17.25 9.12
N SER A 352 19.84 -18.07 9.05
CA SER A 352 18.54 -17.67 8.52
C SER A 352 17.41 -17.95 9.50
N PHE A 353 16.44 -17.05 9.58
CA PHE A 353 15.21 -17.22 10.36
C PHE A 353 14.05 -17.32 9.40
N VAL A 354 13.35 -18.46 9.41
CA VAL A 354 12.36 -18.79 8.39
C VAL A 354 11.05 -19.14 9.06
N THR A 355 9.94 -18.68 8.47
CA THR A 355 8.60 -18.89 9.02
C THR A 355 7.79 -19.89 8.22
N GLU A 356 6.79 -20.48 8.86
CA GLU A 356 5.71 -21.16 8.15
C GLU A 356 4.84 -20.15 7.37
N PRO A 357 4.21 -20.55 6.25
CA PRO A 357 3.27 -19.69 5.51
C PRO A 357 2.11 -19.11 6.34
N SER A 358 1.77 -19.72 7.47
CA SER A 358 0.73 -19.27 8.39
C SER A 358 1.21 -18.30 9.47
N ALA A 359 2.52 -18.11 9.64
CA ALA A 359 3.05 -17.19 10.63
C ALA A 359 2.60 -15.75 10.32
N ARG A 360 2.30 -14.97 11.35
CA ARG A 360 2.04 -13.53 11.23
C ARG A 360 2.90 -12.82 12.27
N TYR A 361 3.88 -12.04 11.82
CA TYR A 361 4.78 -11.26 12.66
C TYR A 361 5.52 -12.11 13.70
N ALA A 362 6.24 -13.13 13.23
CA ALA A 362 7.11 -13.90 14.09
C ALA A 362 8.46 -13.17 14.28
N GLY A 363 8.83 -12.90 15.52
CA GLY A 363 10.02 -12.16 15.90
C GLY A 363 11.18 -13.05 16.32
N TYR A 364 12.40 -12.57 16.09
CA TYR A 364 13.62 -13.20 16.59
C TYR A 364 14.66 -12.15 16.97
N GLU A 365 15.54 -12.52 17.89
CA GLU A 365 16.74 -11.76 18.24
C GLU A 365 17.92 -12.72 18.47
N PHE A 366 19.12 -12.35 18.06
CA PHE A 366 20.32 -13.11 18.36
C PHE A 366 21.54 -12.22 18.63
N SER A 367 22.56 -12.81 19.25
CA SER A 367 23.84 -12.14 19.56
C SER A 367 25.03 -12.98 19.08
N ALA A 368 26.09 -12.31 18.62
CA ALA A 368 27.32 -12.95 18.15
C ALA A 368 28.59 -12.24 18.64
N GLU A 369 29.72 -12.96 18.68
CA GLU A 369 31.05 -12.43 19.04
C GLU A 369 31.82 -11.84 17.83
N GLY A 370 31.17 -11.63 16.70
CA GLY A 370 31.73 -10.94 15.54
C GLY A 370 30.66 -10.32 14.66
N SER A 371 31.09 -9.67 13.58
CA SER A 371 30.24 -8.81 12.76
C SER A 371 29.05 -9.55 12.17
N ILE A 372 27.91 -8.85 12.13
CA ILE A 372 26.67 -9.31 11.51
C ILE A 372 26.37 -8.40 10.32
N GLU A 373 26.01 -9.00 9.18
CA GLU A 373 25.55 -8.29 7.99
C GLU A 373 24.28 -8.94 7.46
N PHE A 374 23.32 -8.12 7.01
CA PHE A 374 22.19 -8.63 6.24
C PHE A 374 22.68 -9.28 4.95
N THR A 375 22.05 -10.39 4.57
CA THR A 375 22.38 -11.08 3.33
C THR A 375 21.17 -11.79 2.75
N GLU A 376 21.37 -12.45 1.62
CA GLU A 376 20.40 -13.35 1.00
C GLU A 376 20.89 -14.80 1.14
N ALA A 377 20.03 -15.69 1.64
CA ALA A 377 20.30 -17.12 1.64
C ALA A 377 20.08 -17.71 0.23
N PRO A 378 20.88 -18.71 -0.19
CA PRO A 378 20.76 -19.30 -1.52
C PRO A 378 19.51 -20.18 -1.70
N ALA A 379 18.78 -20.47 -0.62
CA ALA A 379 17.55 -21.25 -0.63
C ALA A 379 16.33 -20.33 -0.74
N GLU A 380 15.26 -20.81 -1.37
CA GLU A 380 13.97 -20.12 -1.38
C GLU A 380 13.21 -20.42 -0.09
N SER A 381 12.51 -19.40 0.41
CA SER A 381 11.59 -19.53 1.54
C SER A 381 10.42 -20.48 1.20
N PRO A 382 9.70 -21.00 2.21
CA PRO A 382 8.47 -21.76 2.01
C PRO A 382 7.43 -21.08 1.10
N SER A 383 7.46 -19.75 1.02
CA SER A 383 6.62 -18.95 0.13
C SER A 383 7.20 -18.72 -1.27
N GLY A 384 8.34 -19.33 -1.60
CA GLY A 384 8.97 -19.30 -2.91
C GLY A 384 9.60 -17.95 -3.25
N LYS A 385 10.11 -17.25 -2.23
CA LYS A 385 10.77 -15.95 -2.35
C LYS A 385 12.18 -16.02 -1.74
N PRO A 386 13.09 -15.10 -2.07
CA PRO A 386 14.39 -15.04 -1.40
C PRO A 386 14.23 -14.92 0.11
N ILE A 387 15.13 -15.56 0.86
CA ILE A 387 15.28 -15.35 2.29
C ILE A 387 16.33 -14.25 2.42
N GLU A 388 15.89 -13.01 2.61
CA GLU A 388 16.72 -11.80 2.52
C GLU A 388 16.54 -10.96 3.78
N GLY A 389 17.62 -10.70 4.50
CA GLY A 389 17.57 -9.89 5.72
C GLY A 389 17.49 -8.38 5.42
N GLY A 390 16.85 -7.63 6.31
CA GLY A 390 16.71 -6.17 6.20
C GLY A 390 15.57 -5.73 5.30
N THR A 391 14.64 -6.64 4.98
CA THR A 391 13.48 -6.35 4.15
C THR A 391 12.39 -5.62 4.94
N TYR A 392 12.36 -5.77 6.27
CA TYR A 392 11.48 -5.05 7.17
C TYR A 392 12.25 -4.02 8.00
N VAL A 393 12.80 -3.00 7.33
CA VAL A 393 13.70 -1.96 7.89
C VAL A 393 13.20 -1.22 9.15
N ALA A 394 11.92 -1.32 9.51
CA ALA A 394 11.37 -0.72 10.73
C ALA A 394 11.60 -1.58 11.98
N GLU A 395 11.66 -2.91 11.80
CA GLU A 395 11.82 -3.90 12.86
C GLU A 395 13.17 -4.64 12.75
N ASP A 396 13.71 -4.75 11.54
CA ASP A 396 15.01 -5.36 11.30
C ASP A 396 16.14 -4.43 11.72
N PHE A 397 17.02 -4.92 12.60
CA PHE A 397 18.16 -4.15 13.09
C PHE A 397 19.42 -4.98 13.19
N ILE A 398 20.56 -4.27 13.08
CA ILE A 398 21.89 -4.75 13.44
C ILE A 398 22.52 -3.65 14.30
N GLU A 399 22.91 -4.01 15.52
CA GLU A 399 23.50 -3.10 16.50
C GLU A 399 24.85 -3.63 17.00
N GLU A 400 25.88 -2.78 17.01
CA GLU A 400 27.15 -3.06 17.67
C GLU A 400 27.00 -2.82 19.19
N GLY A 401 27.35 -3.82 20.01
CA GLY A 401 27.22 -3.76 21.46
C GLY A 401 28.31 -2.91 22.15
N ASP A 402 28.03 -2.47 23.38
CA ASP A 402 28.97 -1.70 24.22
C ASP A 402 30.09 -2.60 24.81
N GLY A 403 31.01 -3.08 23.97
CA GLY A 403 32.18 -3.88 24.36
C GLY A 403 32.79 -4.65 23.19
N ASP A 404 34.12 -4.90 23.25
CA ASP A 404 34.93 -5.50 22.19
C ASP A 404 34.21 -6.69 21.50
N GLU A 405 33.80 -6.46 20.24
CA GLU A 405 33.37 -7.46 19.24
C GLU A 405 31.99 -8.15 19.44
N THR A 406 31.14 -7.72 20.38
CA THR A 406 29.78 -8.28 20.51
C THR A 406 28.74 -7.53 19.65
N TRP A 407 27.94 -8.26 18.88
CA TRP A 407 26.88 -7.74 18.01
C TRP A 407 25.51 -8.30 18.37
N ARG A 408 24.45 -7.51 18.15
CA ARG A 408 23.03 -7.90 18.24
C ARG A 408 22.34 -7.69 16.90
N ALA A 409 21.46 -8.60 16.55
CA ALA A 409 20.56 -8.43 15.42
C ALA A 409 19.22 -9.07 15.73
N GLY A 410 18.17 -8.55 15.10
CA GLY A 410 16.82 -9.05 15.27
C GLY A 410 15.93 -8.50 14.19
N GLY A 411 14.72 -9.05 14.12
CA GLY A 411 13.76 -8.70 13.09
C GLY A 411 12.46 -9.44 13.25
N VAL A 412 11.53 -9.16 12.34
CA VAL A 412 10.21 -9.77 12.31
C VAL A 412 9.93 -10.23 10.89
N THR A 413 9.58 -11.50 10.73
CA THR A 413 9.18 -12.08 9.46
C THR A 413 7.89 -12.88 9.62
N GLY A 414 7.26 -13.29 8.53
CA GLY A 414 5.98 -14.00 8.59
C GLY A 414 5.58 -14.48 7.21
N GLY A 415 4.44 -15.15 7.09
CA GLY A 415 3.86 -15.51 5.81
C GLY A 415 4.72 -16.47 4.99
N GLY A 416 5.60 -17.26 5.61
CA GLY A 416 6.44 -18.22 4.91
C GLY A 416 7.71 -17.62 4.32
N TYR A 417 8.05 -16.39 4.70
CA TYR A 417 9.28 -15.70 4.36
C TYR A 417 10.36 -15.97 5.41
N GLY A 418 11.54 -15.40 5.20
CA GLY A 418 12.59 -15.43 6.18
C GLY A 418 13.66 -14.40 5.91
N ASP A 419 14.50 -14.18 6.92
CA ASP A 419 15.59 -13.23 6.91
C ASP A 419 16.91 -13.99 7.02
N ALA A 420 17.96 -13.46 6.38
CA ALA A 420 19.27 -14.09 6.38
C ALA A 420 20.39 -13.11 6.77
N PHE A 421 21.38 -13.65 7.47
CA PHE A 421 22.52 -12.92 8.00
C PHE A 421 23.83 -13.66 7.68
N ARG A 422 24.87 -12.90 7.34
CA ARG A 422 26.26 -13.36 7.48
C ARG A 422 26.73 -13.02 8.88
N VAL A 423 27.17 -14.03 9.60
CA VAL A 423 27.66 -13.89 10.98
C VAL A 423 29.12 -14.34 11.03
N ALA A 424 30.01 -13.43 11.37
CA ALA A 424 31.39 -13.76 11.70
C ALA A 424 31.50 -14.14 13.18
N GLY A 425 32.16 -15.25 13.49
CA GLY A 425 32.38 -15.69 14.89
C GLY A 425 31.21 -16.45 15.51
N ALA A 426 31.31 -16.70 16.82
CA ALA A 426 30.37 -17.55 17.54
C ALA A 426 29.03 -16.85 17.79
N VAL A 427 27.92 -17.54 17.49
CA VAL A 427 26.59 -17.14 17.95
C VAL A 427 26.44 -17.54 19.41
N THR A 428 26.08 -16.59 20.27
CA THR A 428 26.08 -16.76 21.73
C THR A 428 24.68 -16.90 22.32
N ALA A 429 23.66 -16.39 21.64
CA ALA A 429 22.27 -16.49 22.04
C ALA A 429 21.37 -16.31 20.81
N ILE A 430 20.24 -17.03 20.79
CA ILE A 430 19.13 -16.85 19.86
C ILE A 430 17.85 -16.93 20.69
N ASP A 431 16.94 -16.00 20.46
CA ASP A 431 15.58 -15.98 20.97
C ASP A 431 14.61 -15.95 19.79
N ILE A 432 13.60 -16.84 19.82
CA ILE A 432 12.54 -16.91 18.81
C ILE A 432 11.24 -16.76 19.57
N GLU A 433 10.49 -15.69 19.29
CA GLU A 433 9.28 -15.36 20.03
C GLU A 433 8.12 -16.33 19.75
N GLN A 434 8.03 -16.87 18.53
CA GLN A 434 6.98 -17.79 18.08
C GLN A 434 7.59 -19.08 17.48
N PRO A 435 8.22 -19.94 18.30
CA PRO A 435 8.94 -21.14 17.83
C PRO A 435 8.03 -22.22 17.24
N GLU A 436 6.71 -22.08 17.37
CA GLU A 436 5.72 -22.96 16.75
C GLU A 436 5.51 -22.71 15.24
N VAL A 437 5.91 -21.53 14.74
CA VAL A 437 5.75 -21.11 13.34
C VAL A 437 7.03 -20.52 12.74
N MET A 438 8.14 -20.53 13.47
CA MET A 438 9.46 -20.06 13.03
C MET A 438 10.55 -21.06 13.43
N TRP A 439 11.52 -21.26 12.54
CA TRP A 439 12.75 -22.01 12.82
C TRP A 439 13.98 -21.23 12.38
N VAL A 440 15.15 -21.71 12.82
CA VAL A 440 16.45 -21.19 12.44
C VAL A 440 17.21 -22.21 11.59
N GLU A 441 17.90 -21.73 10.57
CA GLU A 441 18.79 -22.52 9.73
C GLU A 441 20.23 -22.04 9.88
N LEU A 442 21.16 -22.97 10.08
CA LEU A 442 22.60 -22.72 10.05
C LEU A 442 23.20 -23.34 8.79
N ASP A 443 23.78 -22.49 7.94
CA ASP A 443 24.36 -22.88 6.66
C ASP A 443 23.37 -23.63 5.75
N GLY A 444 22.09 -23.25 5.84
CA GLY A 444 20.97 -23.84 5.09
C GLY A 444 20.44 -25.17 5.64
N GLU A 445 20.84 -25.55 6.86
CA GLU A 445 20.30 -26.70 7.59
C GLU A 445 19.45 -26.22 8.77
N GLU A 446 18.17 -26.60 8.79
CA GLU A 446 17.30 -26.39 9.96
C GLU A 446 17.87 -27.10 11.19
N VAL A 447 18.14 -26.33 12.25
CA VAL A 447 18.74 -26.81 13.50
C VAL A 447 18.08 -26.11 14.69
N SER A 448 18.26 -26.66 15.90
CA SER A 448 17.81 -25.98 17.12
C SER A 448 18.72 -24.77 17.45
N PRO A 449 18.19 -23.71 18.09
CA PRO A 449 18.99 -22.58 18.59
C PRO A 449 20.23 -23.01 19.39
N GLU A 450 20.11 -24.03 20.24
CA GLU A 450 21.21 -24.57 21.04
C GLU A 450 22.29 -25.21 20.17
N THR A 451 21.87 -25.91 19.11
CA THR A 451 22.80 -26.50 18.13
C THR A 451 23.53 -25.43 17.33
N VAL A 452 22.90 -24.28 17.05
CA VAL A 452 23.59 -23.13 16.43
C VAL A 452 24.70 -22.62 17.34
N VAL A 453 24.39 -22.39 18.62
CA VAL A 453 25.38 -21.92 19.61
C VAL A 453 26.52 -22.93 19.73
N GLU A 454 26.23 -24.22 19.88
CA GLU A 454 27.25 -25.27 19.99
C GLU A 454 28.17 -25.34 18.75
N ARG A 455 27.58 -25.34 17.54
CA ARG A 455 28.34 -25.48 16.28
C ARG A 455 29.19 -24.26 15.95
N THR A 456 28.76 -23.07 16.35
CA THR A 456 29.48 -21.81 16.08
C THR A 456 30.49 -21.44 17.17
N SER A 457 30.38 -22.01 18.38
CA SER A 457 31.32 -21.78 19.49
C SER A 457 32.70 -22.45 19.31
N GLY A 458 32.92 -23.22 18.24
CA GLY A 458 34.22 -23.82 17.92
C GLY A 458 34.66 -25.01 18.80
N ASP A 459 33.87 -25.39 19.81
CA ASP A 459 34.13 -26.53 20.69
C ASP A 459 33.36 -27.78 20.24
N GLY A 460 33.81 -28.39 19.14
CA GLY A 460 33.33 -29.72 18.75
C GLY A 460 33.88 -30.82 19.67
N ASP A 461 33.07 -31.29 20.63
CA ASP A 461 33.09 -32.69 21.10
C ASP A 461 31.74 -33.04 21.74
N GLY A 462 30.96 -33.86 21.03
CA GLY A 462 29.53 -34.05 21.30
C GLY A 462 29.15 -34.93 22.48
N SER A 463 27.85 -34.99 22.75
CA SER A 463 27.20 -36.17 23.32
C SER A 463 25.68 -36.09 23.14
N GLU A 464 25.12 -37.12 22.51
CA GLU A 464 23.70 -37.49 22.53
C GLU A 464 23.14 -37.51 23.97
N GLY A 465 21.86 -37.16 24.14
CA GLY A 465 21.10 -37.38 25.37
C GLY A 465 19.61 -37.05 25.23
N GLU A 466 18.79 -38.10 25.15
CA GLU A 466 17.32 -38.12 25.17
C GLU A 466 16.70 -37.67 26.52
N ASP A 467 15.39 -37.38 26.46
CA ASP A 467 14.33 -37.51 27.49
C ASP A 467 13.90 -36.27 28.33
N GLY A 468 12.64 -35.86 28.16
CA GLY A 468 11.62 -36.12 29.20
C GLY A 468 10.88 -34.95 29.88
N ASP A 469 9.56 -34.92 29.64
CA ASP A 469 8.42 -34.68 30.56
C ASP A 469 7.89 -33.27 30.97
N GLU A 470 6.64 -33.09 30.53
CA GLU A 470 5.40 -32.42 31.03
C GLU A 470 5.30 -31.79 32.45
N ASN A 471 4.68 -30.59 32.52
CA ASN A 471 3.42 -30.22 33.23
C ASN A 471 3.38 -28.68 33.44
N GLY A 472 2.33 -27.93 33.04
CA GLY A 472 0.99 -27.82 33.65
C GLY A 472 0.92 -26.55 34.53
N GLY A 473 -0.07 -25.67 34.57
CA GLY A 473 -1.38 -25.48 33.93
C GLY A 473 -2.06 -24.23 34.55
N ASP A 474 -3.16 -23.79 33.93
CA ASP A 474 -4.39 -23.21 34.52
C ASP A 474 -4.55 -21.70 34.83
N ASP A 475 -5.58 -21.16 34.17
CA ASP A 475 -6.71 -20.31 34.61
C ASP A 475 -6.60 -18.78 34.88
N GLY A 476 -7.51 -18.05 34.22
CA GLY A 476 -8.20 -16.91 34.84
C GLY A 476 -8.78 -15.83 33.90
N ASP A 477 -9.98 -16.06 33.37
CA ASP A 477 -10.88 -15.04 32.77
C ASP A 477 -11.13 -13.84 33.72
N ASP A 478 -11.30 -12.64 33.15
CA ASP A 478 -12.19 -11.61 33.70
C ASP A 478 -12.69 -10.68 32.57
N GLN A 479 -13.91 -10.96 32.09
CA GLN A 479 -14.69 -10.05 31.23
C GLN A 479 -15.42 -8.99 32.06
N ASN A 480 -15.43 -7.74 31.57
CA ASN A 480 -16.46 -6.76 31.95
C ASN A 480 -16.76 -5.73 30.85
N GLY A 481 -17.71 -6.09 29.97
CA GLY A 481 -18.90 -5.29 29.64
C GLY A 481 -18.73 -3.86 29.11
N SER A 482 -18.28 -3.73 27.85
CA SER A 482 -18.93 -2.86 26.88
C SER A 482 -19.71 -3.79 25.95
N ALA A 483 -20.97 -3.50 25.62
CA ALA A 483 -21.68 -4.31 24.64
C ALA A 483 -20.95 -4.17 23.30
N ASP A 484 -20.42 -5.27 22.78
CA ASP A 484 -19.80 -5.32 21.45
C ASP A 484 -20.78 -4.77 20.40
N ARG A 485 -20.54 -3.53 20.01
CA ARG A 485 -21.04 -2.97 18.75
C ARG A 485 -19.98 -3.29 17.73
N SER A 486 -20.05 -4.52 17.25
CA SER A 486 -19.10 -5.07 16.31
C SER A 486 -19.60 -4.94 14.87
N ASN A 487 -20.74 -4.29 14.59
CA ASN A 487 -21.28 -4.19 13.24
C ASN A 487 -21.32 -2.74 12.75
N VAL A 488 -21.07 -2.53 11.47
CA VAL A 488 -21.07 -1.20 10.82
C VAL A 488 -21.95 -1.25 9.58
N ILE A 489 -22.71 -0.18 9.34
CA ILE A 489 -23.41 0.05 8.07
C ILE A 489 -23.05 1.42 7.51
N VAL A 490 -22.68 1.45 6.23
CA VAL A 490 -22.34 2.67 5.47
C VAL A 490 -23.30 2.82 4.31
N ILE A 491 -23.82 4.03 4.11
CA ILE A 491 -24.69 4.39 2.99
C ILE A 491 -24.02 5.50 2.20
N ASP A 492 -23.60 5.18 0.98
CA ASP A 492 -22.79 6.03 0.12
C ASP A 492 -23.59 6.47 -1.12
N ALA A 493 -24.06 7.72 -1.14
CA ALA A 493 -24.86 8.23 -2.24
C ALA A 493 -24.00 8.58 -3.46
N ASN A 494 -23.97 7.65 -4.42
CA ASN A 494 -23.24 7.78 -5.68
C ASN A 494 -24.17 8.23 -6.82
N GLY A 495 -24.34 9.54 -7.03
CA GLY A 495 -25.10 10.02 -8.19
C GLY A 495 -25.04 11.53 -8.45
N PRO A 496 -25.01 11.97 -9.72
CA PRO A 496 -25.01 13.40 -10.08
C PRO A 496 -26.40 14.07 -9.97
N ASP A 497 -27.48 13.32 -9.78
CA ASP A 497 -28.86 13.84 -9.73
C ASP A 497 -29.75 13.07 -8.74
N GLY A 498 -30.16 13.72 -7.65
CA GLY A 498 -31.28 13.32 -6.78
C GLY A 498 -30.90 12.99 -5.34
N GLU A 499 -31.74 13.42 -4.39
CA GLU A 499 -31.65 13.04 -2.97
C GLU A 499 -31.82 11.51 -2.80
N THR A 500 -30.88 10.87 -2.11
CA THR A 500 -31.02 9.48 -1.66
C THR A 500 -31.51 9.46 -0.22
N SER A 501 -32.71 8.95 -0.01
CA SER A 501 -33.27 8.73 1.33
C SER A 501 -33.14 7.28 1.74
N PHE A 502 -32.85 7.04 3.01
CA PHE A 502 -32.70 5.71 3.58
C PHE A 502 -33.38 5.61 4.94
N SER A 503 -33.74 4.39 5.33
CA SER A 503 -34.17 4.08 6.70
C SER A 503 -33.84 2.64 7.05
N PHE A 504 -33.40 2.37 8.26
CA PHE A 504 -33.21 1.00 8.73
C PHE A 504 -33.42 0.83 10.24
N GLU A 505 -33.67 -0.41 10.66
CA GLU A 505 -33.89 -0.79 12.06
C GLU A 505 -33.00 -1.96 12.43
N VAL A 506 -32.41 -1.93 13.64
CA VAL A 506 -31.58 -3.01 14.18
C VAL A 506 -32.22 -3.61 15.44
N THR A 507 -31.83 -4.83 15.79
CA THR A 507 -32.28 -5.47 17.04
C THR A 507 -31.59 -4.94 18.29
N GLY A 508 -30.39 -4.37 18.15
CA GLY A 508 -29.57 -3.86 19.25
C GLY A 508 -29.50 -2.33 19.30
N ASP A 509 -28.46 -1.83 19.94
CA ASP A 509 -28.17 -0.39 20.00
C ASP A 509 -27.56 0.09 18.68
N ILE A 510 -27.77 1.37 18.35
CA ILE A 510 -27.20 2.05 17.20
C ILE A 510 -26.75 3.47 17.55
N GLU A 511 -25.62 3.89 16.97
CA GLU A 511 -25.10 5.24 17.10
C GLU A 511 -24.46 5.73 15.80
N HIS A 512 -24.37 7.05 15.62
CA HIS A 512 -23.59 7.61 14.53
C HIS A 512 -22.12 7.32 14.78
N THR A 513 -21.42 6.89 13.73
CA THR A 513 -19.96 6.84 13.75
C THR A 513 -19.41 8.02 12.95
N PRO A 514 -18.64 8.94 13.56
CA PRO A 514 -18.14 10.13 12.88
C PRO A 514 -17.06 9.82 11.82
N TYR A 515 -16.63 8.56 11.71
CA TYR A 515 -15.44 8.15 10.97
C TYR A 515 -15.68 7.89 9.48
N LEU A 516 -16.93 7.67 9.04
CA LEU A 516 -17.22 7.15 7.69
C LEU A 516 -18.35 7.91 6.94
N GLY A 517 -18.79 9.08 7.42
CA GLY A 517 -19.82 9.87 6.72
C GLY A 517 -20.26 11.16 7.41
N SER A 518 -21.08 11.95 6.71
CA SER A 518 -21.81 13.09 7.26
C SER A 518 -22.92 12.63 8.21
N GLN A 519 -23.07 13.25 9.39
CA GLN A 519 -24.12 12.90 10.36
C GLN A 519 -25.46 13.56 10.00
N VAL A 520 -26.07 13.12 8.89
CA VAL A 520 -27.32 13.71 8.38
C VAL A 520 -28.56 12.91 8.73
N GLY A 521 -28.45 11.60 8.95
CA GLY A 521 -29.59 10.82 9.44
C GLY A 521 -29.90 11.09 10.91
N THR A 522 -31.12 10.74 11.32
CA THR A 522 -31.61 10.88 12.68
C THR A 522 -31.86 9.50 13.27
N ILE A 523 -31.32 9.28 14.47
CA ILE A 523 -31.52 8.05 15.23
C ILE A 523 -32.72 8.23 16.19
N ASP A 524 -33.68 7.31 16.14
CA ASP A 524 -34.77 7.18 17.12
C ASP A 524 -34.80 5.74 17.67
N GLY A 525 -34.19 5.56 18.84
CA GLY A 525 -34.05 4.24 19.47
C GLY A 525 -33.09 3.35 18.67
N SER A 526 -33.60 2.24 18.12
CA SER A 526 -32.85 1.31 17.27
C SER A 526 -33.14 1.50 15.78
N ALA A 527 -33.72 2.64 15.40
CA ALA A 527 -34.08 2.99 14.03
C ALA A 527 -33.33 4.24 13.56
N VAL A 528 -33.04 4.28 12.27
CA VAL A 528 -32.37 5.38 11.58
C VAL A 528 -33.18 5.79 10.37
N GLU A 529 -33.33 7.10 10.14
CA GLU A 529 -33.84 7.67 8.89
C GLU A 529 -32.93 8.82 8.44
N GLY A 530 -32.56 8.88 7.16
CA GLY A 530 -31.69 9.95 6.64
C GLY A 530 -31.89 10.24 5.17
N THR A 531 -31.39 11.39 4.72
CA THR A 531 -31.35 11.81 3.32
C THR A 531 -29.97 12.37 3.00
N ILE A 532 -29.35 11.86 1.93
CA ILE A 532 -28.01 12.20 1.45
C ILE A 532 -28.13 12.73 0.02
N GLU A 533 -27.72 13.98 -0.23
CA GLU A 533 -27.64 14.54 -1.59
C GLU A 533 -26.35 14.10 -2.31
N SER A 534 -25.23 14.05 -1.57
CA SER A 534 -23.94 13.54 -2.03
C SER A 534 -23.07 13.21 -0.82
N GLY A 535 -22.23 12.17 -0.91
CA GLY A 535 -21.37 11.70 0.19
C GLY A 535 -21.93 10.47 0.93
N CYS A 536 -21.38 10.17 2.10
CA CYS A 536 -21.73 8.98 2.86
C CYS A 536 -22.37 9.32 4.21
N ASP A 537 -23.10 8.38 4.81
CA ASP A 537 -23.52 8.38 6.23
C ASP A 537 -23.28 6.98 6.80
N ALA A 538 -22.90 6.87 8.07
CA ALA A 538 -22.44 5.63 8.67
C ALA A 538 -22.87 5.46 10.14
N TYR A 539 -23.12 4.22 10.52
CA TYR A 539 -23.64 3.85 11.83
C TYR A 539 -22.97 2.59 12.39
N GLU A 540 -22.58 2.64 13.66
CA GLU A 540 -22.20 1.45 14.43
C GLU A 540 -23.44 0.87 15.09
N PHE A 541 -23.63 -0.45 15.00
CA PHE A 541 -24.77 -1.14 15.58
C PHE A 541 -24.41 -2.50 16.18
N SER A 542 -25.32 -3.01 17.00
CA SER A 542 -25.27 -4.39 17.53
C SER A 542 -26.50 -5.18 17.09
N GLY A 543 -26.34 -6.50 16.97
CA GLY A 543 -27.40 -7.39 16.53
C GLY A 543 -27.66 -7.34 15.02
N GLU A 544 -28.88 -7.64 14.57
CA GLU A 544 -29.21 -7.81 13.15
C GLU A 544 -30.03 -6.62 12.62
N ILE A 545 -29.84 -6.29 11.34
CA ILE A 545 -30.72 -5.36 10.61
C ILE A 545 -32.04 -6.09 10.30
N THR A 546 -33.15 -5.56 10.81
CA THR A 546 -34.49 -6.16 10.69
C THR A 546 -35.34 -5.50 9.62
N ASN A 547 -35.04 -4.26 9.25
CA ASN A 547 -35.75 -3.49 8.24
C ASN A 547 -34.76 -2.57 7.54
N PHE A 548 -34.84 -2.49 6.22
CA PHE A 548 -33.99 -1.61 5.41
C PHE A 548 -34.78 -1.07 4.22
N ARG A 549 -34.68 0.24 3.97
CA ARG A 549 -35.24 0.91 2.80
C ARG A 549 -34.24 1.91 2.26
N LEU A 550 -34.15 1.94 0.94
CA LEU A 550 -33.38 2.91 0.19
C LEU A 550 -34.24 3.43 -0.97
N ALA A 551 -34.26 4.74 -1.14
CA ALA A 551 -34.92 5.41 -2.25
C ALA A 551 -33.98 6.51 -2.78
N GLY A 552 -33.31 6.20 -3.88
CA GLY A 552 -32.25 7.01 -4.49
C GLY A 552 -31.18 6.11 -5.09
N ASN A 553 -30.03 6.68 -5.44
CA ASN A 553 -28.86 5.92 -5.86
C ASN A 553 -27.81 5.97 -4.73
N ALA A 554 -27.56 4.83 -4.11
CA ALA A 554 -26.49 4.69 -3.13
C ALA A 554 -25.99 3.25 -3.09
N ASP A 555 -24.70 3.11 -2.78
CA ASP A 555 -24.11 1.86 -2.34
C ASP A 555 -24.35 1.70 -0.84
N VAL A 556 -24.63 0.48 -0.40
CA VAL A 556 -24.88 0.17 1.01
C VAL A 556 -23.92 -0.95 1.40
N ASP A 557 -23.05 -0.67 2.36
CA ASP A 557 -22.10 -1.63 2.91
C ASP A 557 -22.51 -2.02 4.33
N VAL A 558 -22.35 -3.29 4.67
CA VAL A 558 -22.66 -3.82 6.00
C VAL A 558 -21.60 -4.83 6.41
N GLU A 559 -20.90 -4.51 7.48
CA GLU A 559 -19.85 -5.34 8.07
C GLU A 559 -20.30 -5.83 9.45
N TYR A 560 -19.94 -7.07 9.78
CA TYR A 560 -20.22 -7.69 11.06
C TYR A 560 -18.90 -8.11 11.72
N ASP A 561 -18.86 -8.03 13.05
CA ASP A 561 -17.72 -8.44 13.88
C ASP A 561 -16.39 -7.68 13.66
N VAL A 562 -16.44 -6.35 13.47
CA VAL A 562 -15.32 -5.44 13.17
C VAL A 562 -14.49 -4.97 14.39
N ARG A 563 -14.69 -5.53 15.59
CA ARG A 563 -13.89 -5.20 16.79
C ARG A 563 -13.59 -6.44 17.63
#